data_AF-A0A8H7CKJ2-F1
#
_entry.id   AF-A0A8H7CKJ2-F1
#
_cell.length_a   1.000
_cell.length_b   1.000
_cell.length_c   1.000
_cell.angle_alpha   90.00
_cell.angle_beta   90.00
_cell.angle_gamma   90.00
#
_symmetry.space_group_name_H-M   'P 1'
#
loop_
_entity.id
_entity.type
_entity.pdbx_description
1 polymer ?
#
loop_
_entity_poly.entity_id
_entity_poly.type
_entity_poly.pdbx_seq_one_letter_code
_entity_poly.pdbx_strand_id
1 'polypeptide(L)'
;MSLLPRRALLRLRLPAARAFSDAAAADKAVAEANAKWLANQAAIQHHALQTTDFWRKMSYYVCIPALAVFGTYVYNVEIEHKAHNQHLMDGNDGKLPQPPRYEYLNVRRKPYPWGMNSLFFNAKTQRDMSIED
;
A
#
# COMPACT_ATOMS: atom_id res chain seq x y z
N MET A 1 -82.80 -57.80 -4.12
CA MET A 1 -82.75 -56.59 -3.27
C MET A 1 -82.02 -56.94 -1.98
N SER A 2 -80.83 -56.39 -1.76
CA SER A 2 -80.24 -56.28 -0.41
C SER A 2 -79.06 -55.33 -0.48
N LEU A 3 -79.22 -54.20 0.20
CA LEU A 3 -78.29 -53.09 0.28
C LEU A 3 -77.26 -53.39 1.38
N LEU A 4 -75.97 -53.37 1.08
CA LEU A 4 -74.94 -53.39 2.12
C LEU A 4 -73.90 -52.28 1.92
N PRO A 5 -73.41 -51.68 3.03
CA PRO A 5 -73.10 -50.26 3.10
C PRO A 5 -71.64 -49.96 2.74
N ARG A 6 -71.42 -48.82 2.05
CA ARG A 6 -70.09 -48.23 1.85
C ARG A 6 -69.58 -47.67 3.18
N ARG A 7 -68.64 -48.37 3.83
CA ARG A 7 -67.85 -47.82 4.93
C ARG A 7 -66.76 -46.91 4.37
N ALA A 8 -66.93 -45.60 4.52
CA ALA A 8 -65.89 -44.62 4.25
C ALA A 8 -64.82 -44.71 5.34
N LEU A 9 -63.61 -45.15 4.99
CA LEU A 9 -62.44 -45.09 5.87
C LEU A 9 -61.85 -43.67 5.82
N LEU A 10 -62.18 -42.85 6.82
CA LEU A 10 -61.45 -41.61 7.09
C LEU A 10 -60.03 -41.97 7.55
N ARG A 11 -59.04 -41.90 6.64
CA ARG A 11 -57.63 -41.97 7.00
C ARG A 11 -57.25 -40.66 7.69
N LEU A 12 -57.12 -40.68 9.02
CA LEU A 12 -56.49 -39.59 9.77
C LEU A 12 -55.03 -39.50 9.30
N ARG A 13 -54.66 -38.45 8.54
CA ARG A 13 -53.26 -38.14 8.28
C ARG A 13 -52.66 -37.58 9.57
N LEU A 14 -51.89 -38.40 10.28
CA LEU A 14 -50.99 -37.90 11.32
C LEU A 14 -50.06 -36.86 10.69
N PRO A 15 -49.83 -35.70 11.34
CA PRO A 15 -48.85 -34.73 10.83
C PRO A 15 -47.49 -35.43 10.79
N ALA A 16 -46.82 -35.36 9.63
CA ALA A 16 -45.44 -35.82 9.54
C ALA A 16 -44.61 -35.05 10.56
N ALA A 17 -44.13 -35.75 11.59
CA ALA A 17 -43.17 -35.18 12.52
C ALA A 17 -41.97 -34.70 11.70
N ARG A 18 -41.64 -33.40 11.76
CA ARG A 18 -40.39 -32.89 11.19
C ARG A 18 -39.27 -33.65 11.89
N ALA A 19 -38.56 -34.50 11.15
CA ALA A 19 -37.32 -35.07 11.63
C ALA A 19 -36.39 -33.88 11.94
N PHE A 20 -36.13 -33.62 13.22
CA PHE A 20 -35.07 -32.69 13.60
C PHE A 20 -33.78 -33.24 12.97
N SER A 21 -33.08 -32.39 12.23
CA SER A 21 -31.72 -32.66 11.77
C SER A 21 -30.92 -33.16 12.97
N ASP A 22 -30.27 -34.32 12.82
CA ASP A 22 -29.54 -34.99 13.89
C ASP A 22 -28.51 -34.02 14.50
N ALA A 23 -28.83 -33.48 15.69
CA ALA A 23 -28.03 -32.45 16.34
C ALA A 23 -26.59 -32.94 16.56
N ALA A 24 -26.41 -34.24 16.80
CA ALA A 24 -25.09 -34.87 16.92
C ALA A 24 -24.28 -34.82 15.62
N ALA A 25 -24.94 -34.95 14.45
CA ALA A 25 -24.27 -34.82 13.14
C ALA A 25 -23.87 -33.36 12.85
N ALA A 26 -24.72 -32.41 13.23
CA ALA A 26 -24.42 -30.98 13.13
C ALA A 26 -23.25 -30.59 14.06
N ASP A 27 -23.26 -31.03 15.32
CA ASP A 27 -22.20 -30.77 16.29
C ASP A 27 -20.85 -31.37 15.84
N LYS A 28 -20.87 -32.58 15.25
CA LYS A 28 -19.67 -33.19 14.67
C LYS A 28 -19.12 -32.40 13.48
N ALA A 29 -19.98 -31.91 12.60
CA ALA A 29 -19.58 -31.08 11.47
C ALA A 29 -18.97 -29.74 11.93
N VAL A 30 -19.55 -29.12 12.96
CA VAL A 30 -19.00 -27.90 13.58
C VAL A 30 -17.66 -28.17 14.24
N ALA A 31 -17.51 -29.28 14.98
CA ALA A 31 -16.25 -29.67 15.59
C ALA A 31 -15.15 -29.92 14.56
N GLU A 32 -15.46 -30.59 13.44
CA GLU A 32 -14.52 -30.82 12.35
C GLU A 32 -14.13 -29.50 11.64
N ALA A 33 -15.08 -28.60 11.41
CA ALA A 33 -14.82 -27.28 10.85
C ALA A 33 -13.91 -26.45 11.77
N ASN A 34 -14.16 -26.49 13.08
CA ASN A 34 -13.32 -25.83 14.08
C ASN A 34 -11.91 -26.42 14.13
N ALA A 35 -11.77 -27.75 14.08
CA ALA A 35 -10.47 -28.42 14.04
C ALA A 35 -9.67 -28.03 12.77
N LYS A 36 -10.33 -27.98 11.60
CA LYS A 36 -9.74 -27.52 10.35
C LYS A 36 -9.31 -26.05 10.42
N TRP A 37 -10.15 -25.19 10.99
CA TRP A 37 -9.81 -23.78 11.18
C TRP A 37 -8.60 -23.60 12.09
N LEU A 38 -8.55 -24.30 13.23
CA LEU A 38 -7.40 -24.27 14.14
C LEU A 38 -6.12 -24.78 13.46
N ALA A 39 -6.20 -25.84 12.67
CA ALA A 39 -5.07 -26.35 11.89
C ALA A 39 -4.57 -25.31 10.86
N ASN A 40 -5.48 -24.62 10.17
CA ASN A 40 -5.13 -23.56 9.23
C ASN A 40 -4.48 -22.36 9.94
N GLN A 41 -4.97 -21.96 11.12
CA GLN A 41 -4.35 -20.89 11.90
C GLN A 41 -2.92 -21.25 12.31
N ALA A 42 -2.69 -22.48 12.77
CA ALA A 42 -1.34 -22.95 13.10
C ALA A 42 -0.41 -22.95 11.88
N ALA A 43 -0.92 -23.38 10.71
CA ALA A 43 -0.16 -23.34 9.46
C ALA A 43 0.20 -21.91 9.02
N ILE A 44 -0.74 -20.97 9.12
CA ILE A 44 -0.51 -19.54 8.82
C ILE A 44 0.53 -18.95 9.76
N GLN A 45 0.42 -19.22 11.07
CA GLN A 45 1.38 -18.74 12.06
C GLN A 45 2.79 -19.28 11.77
N HIS A 46 2.92 -20.58 11.49
CA HIS A 46 4.20 -21.18 11.14
C HIS A 46 4.81 -20.56 9.88
N HIS A 47 4.01 -20.37 8.82
CA HIS A 47 4.47 -19.72 7.59
C HIS A 47 4.84 -18.25 7.80
N ALA A 48 4.09 -17.53 8.64
CA ALA A 48 4.41 -16.14 9.00
C ALA A 48 5.75 -16.03 9.74
N LEU A 49 6.06 -16.95 10.65
CA LEU A 49 7.36 -17.00 11.34
C LEU A 49 8.52 -17.22 10.35
N GLN A 50 8.34 -18.11 9.37
CA GLN A 50 9.37 -18.37 8.36
C GLN A 50 9.57 -17.19 7.41
N THR A 51 8.48 -16.60 6.93
CA THR A 51 8.54 -15.45 6.01
C THR A 51 9.09 -14.20 6.68
N THR A 52 8.74 -13.93 7.93
CA THR A 52 9.29 -12.80 8.69
C THR A 52 10.80 -12.94 8.92
N ASP A 53 11.29 -14.14 9.26
CA ASP A 53 12.73 -14.38 9.38
C ASP A 53 13.45 -14.22 8.04
N PHE A 54 12.86 -14.70 6.94
CA PHE A 54 13.39 -14.51 5.59
C PHE A 54 13.52 -13.02 5.23
N TRP A 55 12.46 -12.23 5.43
CA TRP A 55 12.48 -10.79 5.12
C TRP A 55 13.45 -10.01 6.01
N ARG A 56 13.57 -10.39 7.29
CA ARG A 56 14.58 -9.81 8.19
C ARG A 56 15.99 -10.04 7.66
N LYS A 57 16.30 -11.26 7.23
CA LYS A 57 17.61 -11.61 6.64
C LYS A 57 17.85 -10.85 5.34
N MET A 58 16.86 -10.79 4.45
CA MET A 58 16.97 -10.04 3.18
C MET A 58 17.28 -8.56 3.44
N SER A 59 16.57 -7.92 4.37
CA SER A 59 16.81 -6.52 4.73
C SER A 59 18.23 -6.30 5.26
N TYR A 60 18.75 -7.19 6.11
CA TYR A 60 20.10 -7.04 6.67
C TYR A 60 21.21 -7.39 5.68
N TYR A 61 21.06 -8.48 4.91
CA TYR A 61 22.14 -9.00 4.08
C TYR A 61 22.15 -8.46 2.66
N VAL A 62 21.04 -7.85 2.20
CA VAL A 62 20.95 -7.29 0.84
C VAL A 62 20.71 -5.79 0.90
N CYS A 63 19.66 -5.34 1.60
CA CYS A 63 19.29 -3.92 1.57
C CYS A 63 20.35 -3.03 2.24
N ILE A 64 20.89 -3.41 3.40
CA ILE A 64 21.93 -2.62 4.08
C ILE A 64 23.21 -2.50 3.22
N PRO A 65 23.81 -3.60 2.71
CA PRO A 65 24.97 -3.49 1.83
C PRO A 65 24.68 -2.66 0.57
N ALA A 66 23.51 -2.85 -0.06
CA ALA A 66 23.12 -2.06 -1.21
C ALA A 66 23.05 -0.56 -0.88
N LEU A 67 22.42 -0.20 0.24
CA LEU A 67 22.35 1.19 0.71
C LEU A 67 23.74 1.78 0.98
N ALA A 68 24.67 1.00 1.53
CA ALA A 68 26.04 1.48 1.75
C ALA A 68 26.75 1.80 0.42
N VAL A 69 26.63 0.93 -0.58
CA VAL A 69 27.23 1.13 -1.90
C VAL A 69 26.61 2.33 -2.61
N PHE A 70 25.28 2.38 -2.71
CA PHE A 70 24.58 3.50 -3.36
C PHE A 70 24.76 4.81 -2.60
N GLY A 71 24.75 4.78 -1.27
CA GLY A 71 25.00 5.95 -0.43
C GLY A 71 26.39 6.55 -0.68
N THR A 72 27.42 5.70 -0.80
CA THR A 72 28.78 6.15 -1.11
C THR A 72 28.87 6.71 -2.53
N TYR A 73 28.23 6.07 -3.51
CA TYR A 73 28.21 6.55 -4.88
C TYR A 73 27.55 7.93 -4.99
N VAL A 74 26.35 8.09 -4.42
CA VAL A 74 25.62 9.36 -4.44
C VAL A 74 26.39 10.45 -3.70
N TYR A 75 27.05 10.11 -2.58
CA TYR A 75 27.89 11.05 -1.86
C TYR A 75 29.01 11.63 -2.71
N ASN A 76 29.70 10.78 -3.49
CA ASN A 76 30.78 11.24 -4.37
C ASN A 76 30.24 12.17 -5.48
N VAL A 77 29.15 11.78 -6.12
CA VAL A 77 28.49 12.60 -7.16
C VAL A 77 28.02 13.94 -6.59
N GLU A 78 27.50 13.95 -5.37
CA GLU A 78 27.05 15.19 -4.71
C GLU A 78 28.22 16.12 -4.36
N ILE A 79 29.38 15.58 -3.98
CA ILE A 79 30.60 16.39 -3.79
C ILE A 79 31.00 17.05 -5.11
N GLU A 80 30.99 16.31 -6.22
CA GLU A 80 31.31 16.85 -7.54
C GLU A 80 30.32 17.94 -7.96
N HIS A 81 29.01 17.71 -7.77
CA HIS A 81 27.99 18.73 -8.02
C HIS A 81 28.16 19.98 -7.15
N LYS A 82 28.48 19.81 -5.86
CA LYS A 82 28.73 20.93 -4.96
C LYS A 82 29.92 21.76 -5.42
N ALA A 83 31.03 21.12 -5.78
CA ALA A 83 32.22 21.80 -6.28
C ALA A 83 31.95 22.52 -7.61
N HIS A 84 31.22 21.88 -8.54
CA HIS A 84 30.82 22.50 -9.80
C HIS A 84 29.94 23.74 -9.58
N ASN A 85 28.93 23.63 -8.72
CA ASN A 85 28.03 24.74 -8.40
C ASN A 85 28.79 25.91 -7.74
N GLN A 86 29.72 25.62 -6.83
CA GLN A 86 30.56 26.64 -6.20
C GLN A 86 31.38 27.39 -7.25
N HIS A 87 32.04 26.69 -8.17
CA HIS A 87 32.81 27.32 -9.22
C HIS A 87 31.96 28.24 -10.11
N LEU A 88 30.75 27.83 -10.48
CA LEU A 88 29.83 28.66 -11.25
C LEU A 88 29.35 29.89 -10.45
N MET A 89 29.09 29.73 -9.16
CA MET A 89 28.63 30.82 -8.30
C MET A 89 29.71 31.87 -8.06
N ASP A 90 30.97 31.46 -7.91
CA ASP A 90 32.11 32.37 -7.71
C ASP A 90 32.31 33.30 -8.92
N GLY A 91 31.97 32.84 -10.13
CA GLY A 91 31.99 33.66 -11.36
C GLY A 91 30.75 34.56 -11.57
N ASN A 92 29.69 34.38 -10.78
CA ASN A 92 28.37 34.95 -11.03
C ASN A 92 27.75 35.60 -9.77
N ASP A 93 28.48 36.48 -9.09
CA ASP A 93 28.03 37.24 -7.90
C ASP A 93 27.45 36.36 -6.78
N GLY A 94 27.94 35.12 -6.64
CA GLY A 94 27.46 34.17 -5.64
C GLY A 94 26.10 33.54 -5.96
N LYS A 95 25.63 33.60 -7.21
CA LYS A 95 24.41 32.95 -7.70
C LYS A 95 24.72 32.05 -8.91
N LEU A 96 23.95 31.00 -9.11
CA LEU A 96 24.09 30.18 -10.31
C LEU A 96 23.70 30.97 -11.56
N PRO A 97 24.42 30.78 -12.68
CA PRO A 97 24.09 31.40 -13.95
C PRO A 97 22.67 31.04 -14.35
N GLN A 98 21.83 32.06 -14.53
CA GLN A 98 20.46 31.85 -14.98
C GLN A 98 20.44 31.72 -16.50
N PRO A 99 19.72 30.72 -17.06
CA PRO A 99 19.55 30.63 -18.50
C PRO A 99 18.84 31.89 -19.01
N PRO A 100 19.02 32.26 -20.30
CA PRO A 100 18.24 33.33 -20.93
C PRO A 100 16.74 33.18 -20.64
N ARG A 101 16.02 34.30 -20.58
CA ARG A 101 14.59 34.31 -20.23
C ARG A 101 13.76 33.77 -21.39
N TYR A 102 13.70 32.45 -21.49
CA TYR A 102 12.82 31.77 -22.43
C TYR A 102 11.36 31.93 -21.99
N GLU A 103 10.47 32.15 -22.95
CA GLU A 103 9.03 32.38 -22.72
C GLU A 103 8.33 31.24 -21.99
N TYR A 104 8.86 30.02 -22.12
CA TYR A 104 8.30 28.82 -21.47
C TYR A 104 8.85 28.59 -20.06
N LEU A 105 9.91 29.30 -19.63
CA LEU A 105 10.47 29.17 -18.29
C LEU A 105 9.87 30.19 -17.33
N ASN A 106 9.67 29.77 -16.09
CA ASN A 106 9.17 30.60 -14.99
C ASN A 106 7.89 31.40 -15.32
N VAL A 107 7.01 30.84 -16.15
CA VAL A 107 5.73 31.48 -16.49
C VAL A 107 4.87 31.66 -15.25
N ARG A 108 4.29 32.85 -15.10
CA ARG A 108 3.31 33.19 -14.05
C ARG A 108 2.11 33.86 -14.68
N ARG A 109 0.99 33.14 -14.80
CA ARG A 109 -0.30 33.71 -15.25
C ARG A 109 -1.10 34.32 -14.10
N LYS A 110 -0.94 33.77 -12.90
CA LYS A 110 -1.55 34.22 -11.64
C LYS A 110 -0.51 34.06 -10.54
N PRO A 111 -0.43 34.99 -9.55
CA PRO A 111 0.42 34.81 -8.37
C PRO A 111 0.00 33.59 -7.55
N TYR A 112 0.96 33.00 -6.83
CA TYR A 112 0.64 31.99 -5.81
C TYR A 112 0.03 32.66 -4.58
N PRO A 113 -0.70 31.91 -3.72
CA PRO A 113 -1.35 32.47 -2.54
C PRO A 113 -0.41 33.11 -1.50
N TRP A 114 0.90 32.83 -1.56
CA TRP A 114 1.92 33.32 -0.62
C TRP A 114 2.98 34.21 -1.30
N GLY A 115 2.90 34.46 -2.61
CA GLY A 115 3.87 35.27 -3.34
C GLY A 115 4.10 34.81 -4.79
N MET A 116 5.13 35.36 -5.44
CA MET A 116 5.45 35.06 -6.86
C MET A 116 6.35 33.83 -7.04
N ASN A 117 7.11 33.49 -6.01
CA ASN A 117 8.06 32.38 -6.02
C ASN A 117 7.42 31.06 -5.54
N SER A 118 7.99 29.94 -5.98
CA SER A 118 7.53 28.60 -5.60
C SER A 118 7.76 28.32 -4.11
N LEU A 119 7.15 27.26 -3.59
CA LEU A 119 7.26 26.90 -2.17
C LEU A 119 8.70 26.54 -1.76
N PHE A 120 9.44 25.86 -2.64
CA PHE A 120 10.85 25.50 -2.45
C PHE A 120 11.77 26.41 -3.26
N PHE A 121 11.53 27.72 -3.16
CA PHE A 121 12.34 28.71 -3.84
C PHE A 121 13.73 28.87 -3.20
N ASN A 122 14.77 28.90 -4.01
CA ASN A 122 16.15 29.16 -3.60
C ASN A 122 16.75 30.30 -4.44
N ALA A 123 16.96 31.46 -3.81
CA ALA A 123 17.50 32.67 -4.47
C ALA A 123 18.92 32.52 -5.05
N LYS A 124 19.66 31.48 -4.64
CA LYS A 124 20.99 31.18 -5.18
C LYS A 124 20.94 30.39 -6.48
N THR A 125 19.89 29.61 -6.70
CA THR A 125 19.82 28.67 -7.83
C THR A 125 18.69 29.00 -8.80
N GLN A 126 17.64 29.67 -8.34
CA GLN A 126 16.45 29.99 -9.11
C GLN A 126 16.29 31.50 -9.25
N ARG A 127 15.79 31.91 -10.42
CA ARG A 127 15.41 33.30 -10.70
C ARG A 127 14.24 33.73 -9.81
N ASP A 128 14.40 34.89 -9.19
CA ASP A 128 13.34 35.55 -8.44
C ASP A 128 12.30 36.13 -9.40
N MET A 129 11.03 35.76 -9.22
CA MET A 129 9.91 36.22 -10.05
C MET A 129 9.16 37.40 -9.45
N SER A 130 9.61 37.91 -8.30
CA SER A 130 9.06 39.12 -7.68
C SER A 130 9.76 40.40 -8.14
N ILE A 131 10.96 40.27 -8.69
CA ILE A 131 11.73 41.37 -9.26
C ILE A 131 11.40 41.44 -10.74
N GLU A 132 10.91 42.59 -11.19
CA GLU A 132 10.79 42.88 -12.62
C GLU A 132 12.16 43.37 -13.11
N ASP A 133 12.69 42.71 -14.15
CA ASP A 133 13.92 43.11 -14.84
C ASP A 133 13.69 44.37 -15.71
#